data_AF-A0A969WYB6-F1
#
_entry.id   AF-A0A969WYB6-F1
#
_cell.length_a   1.000
_cell.length_b   1.000
_cell.length_c   1.000
_cell.angle_alpha   90.00
_cell.angle_beta   90.00
_cell.angle_gamma   90.00
#
_symmetry.space_group_name_H-M   'P 1'
#
loop_
_entity.id
_entity.type
_entity.pdbx_description
1 polymer ?
#
loop_
_entity_poly.entity_id
_entity_poly.type
_entity_poly.pdbx_seq_one_letter_code
_entity_poly.pdbx_strand_id
1 'polypeptide(L)'
;MSDSSRYWDWIESAQKDIRAAKILLDYAGDYDIIAFHAHQAIEKGLKAYLLYHGHSIHNTHSLTYLIKQGVQFDADFNQFARPLVKANRYYIKTRYPSDLPMVLSKEDAGEAYNLAKQLLELIHSKAD
;
A
#
# COMPACT_ATOMS: atom_id res chain seq x y z
N MET A 1 21.42 -5.17 -4.90
CA MET A 1 20.63 -5.10 -6.16
C MET A 1 19.91 -3.76 -6.15
N SER A 2 19.83 -3.05 -7.28
CA SER A 2 19.03 -1.83 -7.37
C SER A 2 17.58 -2.18 -7.62
N ASP A 3 16.66 -1.35 -7.12
CA ASP A 3 15.24 -1.47 -7.43
C ASP A 3 14.98 -1.32 -8.94
N SER A 4 13.88 -1.93 -9.42
CA SER A 4 13.46 -1.78 -10.81
C SER A 4 13.01 -0.36 -11.12
N SER A 5 13.36 0.17 -12.28
CA SER A 5 12.84 1.42 -12.82
C SER A 5 11.59 1.23 -13.69
N ARG A 6 11.07 0.01 -13.81
CA ARG A 6 9.94 -0.31 -14.69
C ARG A 6 8.64 -0.30 -13.91
N TYR A 7 7.72 0.59 -14.31
CA TYR A 7 6.35 0.69 -13.78
C TYR A 7 5.68 -0.68 -13.57
N TRP A 8 5.69 -1.53 -14.60
CA TRP A 8 5.00 -2.82 -14.60
C TRP A 8 5.51 -3.80 -13.54
N ASP A 9 6.81 -3.79 -13.22
CA ASP A 9 7.37 -4.68 -12.19
C ASP A 9 6.78 -4.34 -10.80
N TRP A 10 6.55 -3.04 -10.55
CA TRP A 10 5.96 -2.56 -9.30
C TRP A 10 4.48 -2.86 -9.21
N ILE A 11 3.73 -2.70 -10.31
CA ILE A 11 2.31 -3.11 -10.37
C ILE A 11 2.17 -4.60 -10.14
N GLU A 12 2.96 -5.44 -10.81
CA GLU A 12 2.88 -6.88 -10.64
C GLU A 12 3.17 -7.28 -9.18
N SER A 13 4.15 -6.62 -8.55
CA SER A 13 4.47 -6.83 -7.13
C SER A 13 3.34 -6.37 -6.21
N ALA A 14 2.75 -5.19 -6.44
CA ALA A 14 1.60 -4.70 -5.69
C ALA A 14 0.39 -5.64 -5.81
N GLN A 15 0.16 -6.18 -7.00
CA GLN A 15 -0.90 -7.16 -7.25
C GLN A 15 -0.65 -8.49 -6.52
N LYS A 16 0.61 -8.93 -6.37
CA LYS A 16 0.94 -10.12 -5.55
C LYS A 16 0.56 -9.88 -4.08
N ASP A 17 0.88 -8.70 -3.54
CA ASP A 17 0.54 -8.36 -2.15
C ASP A 17 -0.96 -8.29 -1.91
N ILE A 18 -1.73 -7.61 -2.77
CA ILE A 18 -3.18 -7.49 -2.56
C ILE A 18 -3.89 -8.85 -2.70
N ARG A 19 -3.38 -9.75 -3.57
CA ARG A 19 -3.87 -11.14 -3.65
C ARG A 19 -3.55 -11.91 -2.37
N ALA A 20 -2.35 -11.78 -1.82
CA ALA A 20 -1.98 -12.41 -0.56
C ALA A 20 -2.88 -11.92 0.59
N ALA A 21 -3.08 -10.60 0.70
CA ALA A 21 -3.99 -10.01 1.70
C ALA A 21 -5.43 -10.56 1.57
N LYS A 22 -5.94 -10.71 0.34
CA LYS A 22 -7.27 -11.27 0.09
C LYS A 22 -7.38 -12.73 0.55
N ILE A 23 -6.40 -13.57 0.17
CA ILE A 23 -6.38 -14.98 0.57
C ILE A 23 -6.37 -15.09 2.10
N LEU A 24 -5.48 -14.34 2.77
CA LEU A 24 -5.43 -14.35 4.23
C LEU A 24 -6.75 -13.90 4.86
N LEU A 25 -7.40 -12.86 4.33
CA LEU A 25 -8.69 -12.39 4.84
C LEU A 25 -9.80 -13.43 4.68
N ASP A 26 -9.82 -14.16 3.56
CA ASP A 26 -10.82 -15.20 3.27
C ASP A 26 -10.71 -16.42 4.17
N TYR A 27 -9.48 -16.77 4.56
CA TYR A 27 -9.18 -17.96 5.37
C TYR A 27 -8.85 -17.62 6.83
N ALA A 28 -9.26 -16.44 7.31
CA ALA A 28 -9.08 -15.98 8.69
C ALA A 28 -7.62 -16.05 9.18
N GLY A 29 -6.67 -15.68 8.32
CA GLY A 29 -5.27 -15.50 8.67
C GLY A 29 -5.03 -14.31 9.58
N ASP A 30 -3.78 -14.15 10.01
CA ASP A 30 -3.40 -13.14 11.00
C ASP A 30 -3.59 -11.70 10.49
N TYR A 31 -4.30 -10.89 11.28
CA TYR A 31 -4.77 -9.55 10.89
C TYR A 31 -3.62 -8.55 10.66
N ASP A 32 -2.53 -8.69 11.41
CA ASP A 32 -1.29 -7.95 11.23
C ASP A 32 -0.58 -8.29 9.92
N ILE A 33 -0.58 -9.55 9.52
CA ILE A 33 -0.02 -10.00 8.23
C ILE A 33 -0.88 -9.53 7.06
N ILE A 34 -2.21 -9.54 7.20
CA ILE A 34 -3.13 -8.94 6.20
C ILE A 34 -2.84 -7.45 6.03
N ALA A 35 -2.76 -6.70 7.14
CA ALA A 35 -2.47 -5.27 7.11
C ALA A 35 -1.08 -4.97 6.55
N PHE A 36 -0.09 -5.83 6.79
CA PHE A 36 1.24 -5.73 6.20
C PHE A 36 1.20 -5.84 4.67
N HIS A 37 0.53 -6.86 4.12
CA HIS A 37 0.40 -6.99 2.67
C HIS A 37 -0.41 -5.85 2.06
N ALA A 38 -1.48 -5.40 2.72
CA ALA A 38 -2.22 -4.22 2.26
C ALA A 38 -1.33 -2.97 2.20
N HIS A 39 -0.49 -2.73 3.21
CA HIS A 39 0.49 -1.64 3.21
C HIS A 39 1.49 -1.77 2.05
N GLN A 40 2.07 -2.96 1.83
CA GLN A 40 3.00 -3.21 0.74
C GLN A 40 2.36 -2.99 -0.64
N ALA A 41 1.12 -3.43 -0.82
CA ALA A 41 0.36 -3.20 -2.05
C ALA A 41 0.20 -1.71 -2.35
N ILE A 42 -0.15 -0.90 -1.34
CA ILE A 42 -0.25 0.55 -1.48
C ILE A 42 1.11 1.18 -1.82
N GLU A 43 2.15 0.83 -1.07
CA GLU A 43 3.50 1.39 -1.25
C GLU A 43 3.98 1.16 -2.69
N LYS A 44 3.88 -0.08 -3.15
CA LYS A 44 4.34 -0.50 -4.47
C LYS A 44 3.48 0.09 -5.58
N GLY A 45 2.15 0.15 -5.39
CA GLY A 45 1.24 0.81 -6.31
C GLY A 45 1.60 2.29 -6.50
N LEU A 46 1.75 3.05 -5.40
CA LEU A 46 2.13 4.46 -5.48
C LEU A 46 3.50 4.66 -6.12
N LYS A 47 4.49 3.83 -5.80
CA LYS A 47 5.80 3.86 -6.46
C LYS A 47 5.70 3.60 -7.96
N ALA A 48 4.84 2.66 -8.37
CA ALA A 48 4.55 2.43 -9.77
C ALA A 48 3.96 3.69 -10.42
N TYR A 49 2.91 4.28 -9.84
CA TYR A 49 2.28 5.48 -10.38
C TYR A 49 3.28 6.64 -10.54
N LEU A 50 4.19 6.84 -9.58
CA LEU A 50 5.25 7.84 -9.71
C LEU A 50 6.24 7.52 -10.85
N LEU A 51 6.65 6.26 -11.03
CA LEU A 51 7.46 5.85 -12.18
C LEU A 51 6.76 6.11 -13.51
N TYR A 52 5.45 5.85 -13.58
CA TYR A 52 4.64 6.09 -14.78
C TYR A 52 4.68 7.57 -15.20
N HIS A 53 4.69 8.49 -14.24
CA HIS A 53 4.84 9.93 -14.47
C HIS A 53 6.29 10.42 -14.58
N GLY A 54 7.26 9.51 -14.75
CA GLY A 54 8.67 9.87 -14.96
C GLY A 54 9.43 10.30 -13.70
N HIS A 55 8.86 10.08 -12.51
CA HIS A 55 9.57 10.33 -11.25
C HIS A 55 10.53 9.19 -10.90
N SER A 56 11.65 9.53 -10.27
CA SER A 56 12.53 8.55 -9.65
C SER A 56 11.93 8.02 -8.33
N ILE A 57 12.03 6.72 -8.12
CA ILE A 57 11.66 6.11 -6.84
C ILE A 57 12.70 6.51 -5.80
N HIS A 58 12.21 7.09 -4.71
CA HIS A 58 12.99 7.32 -3.51
C HIS A 58 12.86 6.09 -2.61
N ASN A 59 13.95 5.70 -1.95
CA ASN A 59 13.94 4.58 -1.01
C ASN A 59 13.23 4.99 0.30
N THR A 60 11.90 4.98 0.26
CA THR A 60 11.00 5.31 1.38
C THR A 60 9.84 4.32 1.45
N HIS A 61 9.39 4.05 2.66
CA HIS A 61 8.21 3.23 2.97
C HIS A 61 7.04 4.07 3.48
N SER A 62 7.18 5.40 3.47
CA SER A 62 6.18 6.31 3.99
C SER A 62 5.04 6.50 3.00
N LEU A 63 3.88 5.89 3.28
CA LEU A 63 2.69 6.06 2.44
C LEU A 63 2.23 7.52 2.39
N THR A 64 2.42 8.26 3.49
CA THR A 64 2.05 9.68 3.57
C THR A 64 2.95 10.57 2.71
N TYR A 65 4.20 10.18 2.50
CA TYR A 65 5.09 10.85 1.54
C TYR A 65 4.67 10.50 0.10
N LEU A 66 4.52 9.22 -0.20
CA LEU A 66 4.20 8.74 -1.55
C LEU A 66 2.88 9.30 -2.07
N ILE A 67 1.83 9.32 -1.23
CA ILE A 67 0.53 9.86 -1.65
C ILE A 67 0.59 11.38 -1.92
N LYS A 68 1.38 12.13 -1.15
CA LYS A 68 1.58 13.57 -1.39
C LYS A 68 2.24 13.84 -2.73
N GLN A 69 3.14 12.96 -3.18
CA GLN A 69 3.73 13.04 -4.52
C GLN A 69 2.68 12.71 -5.58
N GLY A 70 1.87 11.64 -5.38
CA GLY A 70 0.78 11.29 -6.30
C GLY A 70 -0.23 12.43 -6.50
N VAL A 71 -0.59 13.13 -5.43
CA VAL A 71 -1.49 14.30 -5.47
C VAL A 71 -0.95 15.45 -6.32
N GLN A 72 0.37 15.56 -6.52
CA GLN A 72 0.92 16.58 -7.43
C GLN A 72 0.59 16.31 -8.91
N PHE A 73 0.33 15.05 -9.26
CA PHE A 73 -0.05 14.65 -10.63
C PHE A 73 -1.56 14.61 -10.82
N ASP A 74 -2.28 14.08 -9.83
CA ASP A 74 -3.73 13.92 -9.91
C ASP A 74 -4.38 14.13 -8.53
N ALA A 75 -5.26 15.12 -8.46
CA ALA A 75 -5.96 15.51 -7.24
C ALA A 75 -6.89 14.41 -6.70
N ASP A 76 -7.30 13.44 -7.52
CA ASP A 76 -8.13 12.30 -7.09
C ASP A 76 -7.44 11.48 -6.00
N PHE A 77 -6.10 11.47 -5.95
CA PHE A 77 -5.35 10.78 -4.90
C PHE A 77 -5.53 11.42 -3.51
N ASN A 78 -6.01 12.67 -3.43
CA ASN A 78 -6.15 13.39 -2.15
C ASN A 78 -7.18 12.72 -1.23
N GLN A 79 -8.14 11.98 -1.79
CA GLN A 79 -9.10 11.20 -1.00
C GLN A 79 -8.43 10.14 -0.10
N PHE A 80 -7.24 9.65 -0.49
CA PHE A 80 -6.48 8.65 0.27
C PHE A 80 -5.52 9.27 1.29
N ALA A 81 -5.26 10.58 1.25
CA ALA A 81 -4.23 11.21 2.06
C ALA A 81 -4.47 11.04 3.58
N ARG A 82 -5.72 11.18 4.05
CA ARG A 82 -6.08 10.97 5.46
C ARG A 82 -6.12 9.48 5.85
N PRO A 83 -6.82 8.58 5.13
CA PRO A 83 -6.83 7.15 5.44
C PRO A 83 -5.44 6.52 5.53
N LEU A 84 -4.52 6.93 4.63
CA LEU A 84 -3.16 6.38 4.60
C LEU A 84 -2.31 6.76 5.82
N VAL A 85 -2.68 7.79 6.58
CA VAL A 85 -2.01 8.08 7.86
C VAL A 85 -2.24 6.94 8.86
N LYS A 86 -3.46 6.39 8.93
CA LYS A 86 -3.79 5.23 9.79
C LYS A 86 -3.03 4.00 9.29
N ALA A 87 -3.12 3.69 8.00
CA ALA A 87 -2.48 2.53 7.38
C ALA A 87 -0.94 2.53 7.54
N ASN A 88 -0.30 3.71 7.45
CA ASN A 88 1.14 3.85 7.59
C ASN A 88 1.65 3.47 9.00
N ARG A 89 0.80 3.54 10.04
CA ARG A 89 1.16 3.15 11.41
C ARG A 89 1.22 1.64 11.59
N TYR A 90 0.50 0.87 10.77
CA TYR A 90 0.50 -0.59 10.85
C TYR A 90 1.87 -1.15 10.45
N TYR A 91 2.52 -0.60 9.42
CA TYR A 91 3.78 -1.10 8.85
C TYR A 91 4.91 -1.37 9.85
N ILE A 92 5.14 -0.48 10.80
CA ILE A 92 6.24 -0.64 11.75
C ILE A 92 5.86 -1.66 12.82
N LYS A 93 4.60 -1.63 13.27
CA LYS A 93 4.14 -2.39 14.43
C LYS A 93 3.82 -3.85 14.14
N THR A 94 3.53 -4.20 12.88
CA THR A 94 3.27 -5.59 12.48
C THR A 94 4.53 -6.38 12.16
N ARG A 95 5.70 -5.73 12.01
CA ARG A 95 6.95 -6.41 11.59
C ARG A 95 7.86 -6.82 12.73
N TYR A 96 7.75 -6.18 13.90
CA TYR A 96 8.64 -6.44 15.01
C TYR A 96 7.82 -6.68 16.29
N PRO A 97 8.12 -7.76 17.03
CA PRO A 97 7.62 -7.93 18.38
C PRO A 97 7.90 -6.66 19.19
N SER A 98 6.88 -6.15 19.87
CA SER A 98 6.97 -4.98 20.72
C SER A 98 6.40 -5.33 22.09
N ASP A 99 6.97 -4.76 23.15
CA ASP A 99 6.44 -4.88 24.51
C ASP A 99 5.01 -4.32 24.64
N LEU A 100 4.60 -3.47 23.69
CA LEU A 100 3.23 -2.96 23.54
C LEU A 100 2.70 -3.32 22.15
N PRO A 101 2.31 -4.60 21.93
CA PRO A 101 1.87 -5.06 20.62
C PRO A 101 0.56 -4.35 20.25
N MET A 102 0.46 -3.91 18.99
CA MET A 102 -0.78 -3.41 18.45
C MET A 102 -1.62 -4.60 18.00
N VAL A 103 -2.74 -4.84 18.67
CA VAL A 103 -3.70 -5.87 18.26
C VAL A 103 -4.61 -5.27 17.20
N LEU A 104 -4.56 -5.82 15.99
CA LEU A 104 -5.50 -5.45 14.93
C LEU A 104 -6.73 -6.34 14.99
N SER A 105 -7.89 -5.73 14.72
CA SER A 105 -9.14 -6.45 14.55
C SER A 105 -9.31 -6.95 13.11
N LYS A 106 -10.29 -7.84 12.89
CA LYS A 106 -10.75 -8.20 11.54
C LYS A 106 -11.20 -6.96 10.74
N GLU A 107 -11.82 -5.99 11.41
CA GLU A 107 -12.27 -4.75 10.80
C GLU A 107 -11.09 -3.89 10.35
N ASP A 108 -10.06 -3.71 11.19
CA ASP A 108 -8.84 -2.98 10.80
C ASP A 108 -8.15 -3.63 9.59
N ALA A 109 -8.05 -4.96 9.57
CA ALA A 109 -7.47 -5.71 8.45
C ALA A 109 -8.32 -5.55 7.17
N GLY A 110 -9.64 -5.63 7.29
CA GLY A 110 -10.57 -5.41 6.19
C GLY A 110 -10.53 -3.98 5.63
N GLU A 111 -10.46 -2.97 6.51
CA GLU A 111 -10.27 -1.57 6.13
C GLU A 111 -8.97 -1.37 5.36
N ALA A 112 -7.85 -1.92 5.85
CA ALA A 112 -6.56 -1.83 5.19
C ALA A 112 -6.59 -2.48 3.80
N TYR A 113 -7.17 -3.68 3.68
CA TYR A 113 -7.36 -4.37 2.41
C TYR A 113 -8.19 -3.54 1.42
N ASN A 114 -9.35 -3.03 1.87
CA ASN A 114 -10.25 -2.24 1.01
C ASN A 114 -9.58 -0.94 0.54
N LEU A 115 -8.85 -0.27 1.42
CA LEU A 115 -8.10 0.93 1.08
C LEU A 115 -7.03 0.65 0.00
N ALA A 116 -6.29 -0.46 0.16
CA ALA A 116 -5.30 -0.88 -0.82
C ALA A 116 -5.93 -1.23 -2.17
N LYS A 117 -7.05 -1.96 -2.14
CA LYS A 117 -7.81 -2.32 -3.35
C LYS A 117 -8.28 -1.08 -4.11
N GLN A 118 -8.97 -0.14 -3.44
CA GLN A 118 -9.50 1.08 -4.05
C GLN A 118 -8.39 1.94 -4.67
N LEU A 119 -7.25 2.06 -3.98
CA LEU A 119 -6.11 2.82 -4.48
C LEU A 119 -5.49 2.17 -5.73
N LEU A 120 -5.35 0.84 -5.76
CA LEU A 120 -4.87 0.13 -6.95
C LEU A 120 -5.85 0.21 -8.12
N GLU A 121 -7.16 0.17 -7.86
CA GLU A 121 -8.20 0.41 -8.88
C GLU A 121 -8.09 1.82 -9.47
N LEU A 122 -7.88 2.85 -8.63
CA LEU A 122 -7.63 4.21 -9.12
C LEU A 122 -6.37 4.25 -9.99
N ILE A 123 -5.24 3.70 -9.52
CA ILE A 123 -3.99 3.71 -10.29
C ILE A 123 -4.19 3.04 -11.66
N HIS A 124 -4.87 1.88 -11.69
CA HIS A 124 -5.15 1.19 -12.95
C HIS A 124 -5.94 2.08 -13.92
N SER A 125 -6.98 2.77 -13.42
CA SER A 125 -7.81 3.67 -14.26
C SER A 125 -7.06 4.89 -14.82
N LYS A 126 -5.88 5.23 -14.28
CA LYS A 126 -5.07 6.40 -14.66
C LYS A 126 -3.84 6.03 -15.50
N ALA A 127 -3.56 4.75 -15.65
CA ALA A 127 -2.36 4.23 -16.32
C ALA A 127 -2.69 3.38 -17.57
N ASP A 128 -3.92 3.51 -18.07
CA ASP A 128 -4.37 3.00 -19.37
C ASP A 128 -4.21 4.06 -20.48
#